data_AF-A0A9P5U3I3-F1
#
_entry.id   AF-A0A9P5U3I3-F1
#
_cell.length_a   1.000
_cell.length_b   1.000
_cell.length_c   1.000
_cell.angle_alpha   90.00
_cell.angle_beta   90.00
_cell.angle_gamma   90.00
#
_symmetry.space_group_name_H-M   'P 1'
#
loop_
_entity.id
_entity.type
_entity.pdbx_description
1 polymer ?
#
loop_
_entity_poly.entity_id
_entity_poly.type
_entity_poly.pdbx_seq_one_letter_code
_entity_poly.pdbx_strand_id
1 'polypeptide(L)'
;PSMCRPYSSLQMLASVSDGSGGGVATINNPGHPRVTTASGFPGMSTLIQRSNQSSLDHAGSSLPKKDKPKRRGKAILPPSLAGEKTKPSMGDCIFEANGGEQVVNLDVWCTPPLPSRADQQDFVLPNHIVHYSRNEDSFRTVLSVLNLFHQFPNLPVTTRIIDIFREIISRIQTQYNLSDTSSHPLPFHERLPIQLLCFTNRGRPNGAHCTAKLTRAPLSECTNLVDLLNNPYDFAVPRWALTRENHFHMFASKYIELPTVDYLNLSKVFLGKEDLVWPHHCISQRVYALFRHDVD
;
A
#
# COMPACT_ATOMS: atom_id res chain seq x y z
N PRO A 1 40.55 13.15 -28.83
CA PRO A 1 39.57 13.21 -27.72
C PRO A 1 38.27 12.50 -28.11
N SER A 2 38.14 11.23 -27.72
CA SER A 2 36.96 10.38 -27.95
C SER A 2 36.22 10.18 -26.64
N MET A 3 34.95 10.60 -26.61
CA MET A 3 34.08 10.56 -25.44
C MET A 3 33.78 9.12 -25.01
N CYS A 4 34.06 8.79 -23.75
CA CYS A 4 33.56 7.58 -23.09
C CYS A 4 32.06 7.73 -22.83
N ARG A 5 31.23 6.84 -23.39
CA ARG A 5 29.86 6.60 -22.95
C ARG A 5 29.85 5.51 -21.86
N PRO A 6 29.06 5.63 -20.79
CA PRO A 6 28.96 4.60 -19.78
C PRO A 6 28.16 3.39 -20.30
N TYR A 7 28.73 2.19 -20.10
CA TYR A 7 28.10 0.92 -20.42
C TYR A 7 26.96 0.61 -19.44
N SER A 8 25.78 0.27 -19.95
CA SER A 8 24.62 -0.15 -19.17
C SER A 8 24.62 -1.67 -18.98
N SER A 9 24.33 -2.11 -17.76
CA SER A 9 24.35 -3.50 -17.26
C SER A 9 23.39 -4.46 -17.97
N LEU A 10 22.52 -3.97 -18.85
CA LEU A 10 21.58 -4.77 -19.63
C LEU A 10 22.22 -5.53 -20.80
N GLN A 11 23.44 -5.17 -21.23
CA GLN A 11 24.13 -5.85 -22.33
C GLN A 11 24.95 -7.08 -21.91
N MET A 12 25.21 -7.30 -20.62
CA MET A 12 25.94 -8.50 -20.16
C MET A 12 25.05 -9.75 -20.04
N LEU A 13 23.73 -9.59 -19.94
CA LEU A 13 22.79 -10.72 -19.80
C LEU A 13 22.33 -11.31 -21.14
N ALA A 14 22.52 -10.59 -22.25
CA ALA A 14 22.11 -11.03 -23.59
C ALA A 14 23.13 -11.94 -24.29
N SER A 15 24.28 -12.23 -23.66
CA SER A 15 25.32 -13.11 -24.23
C SER A 15 25.27 -14.56 -23.73
N VAL A 16 24.24 -14.92 -22.94
CA VAL A 16 24.08 -16.26 -22.36
C VAL A 16 22.85 -17.01 -22.91
N SER A 17 22.07 -16.41 -23.83
CA SER A 17 20.79 -17.01 -24.26
C SER A 17 20.53 -17.06 -25.77
N ASP A 18 21.57 -16.99 -26.61
CA ASP A 18 21.42 -17.30 -28.04
C ASP A 18 22.10 -18.62 -28.38
N GLY A 19 21.28 -19.67 -28.37
CA GLY A 19 21.61 -21.04 -28.74
C GLY A 19 20.37 -21.79 -29.22
N SER A 20 19.74 -21.27 -30.28
CA SER A 20 19.02 -22.00 -31.34
C SER A 20 18.02 -23.12 -30.98
N GLY A 21 16.73 -22.84 -31.24
CA GLY A 21 15.91 -23.61 -32.19
C GLY A 21 15.18 -24.88 -31.75
N GLY A 22 13.83 -24.80 -31.71
CA GLY A 22 12.90 -25.83 -32.22
C GLY A 22 12.50 -27.00 -31.30
N GLY A 23 11.19 -27.28 -31.23
CA GLY A 23 10.68 -28.63 -30.99
C GLY A 23 9.82 -28.86 -29.74
N VAL A 24 8.66 -29.48 -29.97
CA VAL A 24 7.56 -29.85 -29.05
C VAL A 24 7.94 -30.95 -28.03
N ALA A 25 7.34 -30.93 -26.82
CA ALA A 25 6.74 -32.07 -26.08
C ALA A 25 7.07 -32.19 -24.56
N THR A 26 6.02 -32.04 -23.73
CA THR A 26 5.62 -32.80 -22.50
C THR A 26 6.60 -33.28 -21.40
N ILE A 27 6.22 -32.92 -20.16
CA ILE A 27 6.13 -33.74 -18.90
C ILE A 27 7.39 -33.99 -18.03
N ASN A 28 7.21 -33.66 -16.73
CA ASN A 28 7.87 -34.12 -15.47
C ASN A 28 9.12 -33.42 -14.89
N ASN A 29 9.00 -33.18 -13.57
CA ASN A 29 9.88 -32.54 -12.58
C ASN A 29 11.01 -33.52 -12.09
N PRO A 30 11.88 -33.17 -11.11
CA PRO A 30 13.06 -32.29 -11.11
C PRO A 30 14.39 -33.05 -10.80
N GLY A 31 15.54 -32.59 -11.29
CA GLY A 31 16.84 -33.22 -10.95
C GLY A 31 18.07 -32.39 -11.31
N HIS A 32 19.01 -32.30 -10.36
CA HIS A 32 20.33 -31.66 -10.44
C HIS A 32 21.03 -31.80 -11.81
N PRO A 33 21.74 -30.75 -12.31
CA PRO A 33 22.57 -30.92 -13.50
C PRO A 33 23.80 -31.76 -13.15
N ARG A 34 23.78 -33.00 -13.65
CA ARG A 34 24.92 -33.91 -13.75
C ARG A 34 25.84 -33.39 -14.85
N VAL A 35 27.04 -32.92 -14.49
CA VAL A 35 28.07 -32.51 -15.45
C VAL A 35 28.54 -33.73 -16.23
N THR A 36 28.14 -33.83 -17.50
CA THR A 36 28.73 -34.75 -18.47
C THR A 36 29.99 -34.10 -19.06
N THR A 37 31.14 -34.67 -18.73
CA THR A 37 32.44 -34.30 -19.31
C THR A 37 32.47 -34.69 -20.79
N ALA A 38 32.42 -33.71 -21.69
CA ALA A 38 32.77 -33.90 -23.09
C ALA A 38 34.29 -34.10 -23.24
N SER A 39 34.68 -34.96 -24.18
CA SER A 39 36.05 -35.40 -24.43
C SER A 39 36.87 -34.34 -25.15
N GLY A 40 37.88 -33.79 -24.49
CA GLY A 40 38.89 -32.97 -25.13
C GLY A 40 39.78 -32.33 -24.07
N PHE A 41 40.98 -32.89 -23.90
CA PHE A 41 42.18 -32.40 -23.19
C PHE A 41 42.82 -33.55 -22.39
N PRO A 42 43.68 -34.39 -23.01
CA PRO A 42 44.43 -35.40 -22.28
C PRO A 42 45.58 -34.72 -21.55
N GLY A 43 45.54 -34.67 -20.21
CA GLY A 43 46.74 -34.38 -19.41
C GLY A 43 46.59 -33.50 -18.17
N MET A 44 45.56 -32.66 -18.06
CA MET A 44 45.40 -31.77 -16.88
C MET A 44 44.35 -32.23 -15.86
N SER A 45 43.43 -33.12 -16.22
CA SER A 45 42.36 -33.56 -15.32
C SER A 45 42.84 -34.50 -14.21
N THR A 46 43.99 -35.17 -14.36
CA THR A 46 44.45 -36.17 -13.38
C THR A 46 45.23 -35.57 -12.21
N LEU A 47 45.91 -34.43 -12.40
CA LEU A 47 46.66 -33.75 -11.34
C LEU A 47 45.75 -32.93 -10.42
N ILE A 48 44.79 -32.19 -10.99
CA ILE A 48 43.82 -31.41 -10.20
C ILE A 48 42.89 -32.34 -9.42
N GLN A 49 42.45 -33.43 -10.04
CA GLN A 49 41.58 -34.41 -9.38
C GLN A 49 42.32 -35.16 -8.26
N ARG A 50 43.62 -35.46 -8.42
CA ARG A 50 44.45 -36.04 -7.35
C ARG A 50 44.72 -35.06 -6.21
N SER A 51 44.97 -33.78 -6.52
CA SER A 51 45.14 -32.73 -5.50
C SER A 51 43.86 -32.50 -4.71
N ASN A 52 42.70 -32.49 -5.37
CA ASN A 52 41.41 -32.33 -4.70
C ASN A 52 41.07 -33.55 -3.84
N GLN A 53 41.44 -34.76 -4.29
CA GLN A 53 41.28 -35.99 -3.50
C GLN A 53 42.18 -35.97 -2.25
N SER A 54 43.46 -35.59 -2.37
CA SER A 54 44.35 -35.50 -1.20
C SER A 54 43.92 -34.41 -0.22
N SER A 55 43.37 -33.28 -0.70
CA SER A 55 42.80 -32.25 0.16
C SER A 55 41.53 -32.71 0.90
N LEU A 56 40.68 -33.53 0.27
CA LEU A 56 39.51 -34.13 0.92
C LEU A 56 39.90 -35.19 1.96
N ASP A 57 40.89 -36.02 1.66
CA ASP A 57 41.37 -37.07 2.57
C ASP A 57 42.10 -36.46 3.80
N HIS A 58 42.82 -35.34 3.61
CA HIS A 58 43.41 -34.59 4.73
C HIS A 58 42.39 -33.80 5.56
N ALA A 59 41.29 -33.33 4.96
CA ALA A 59 40.19 -32.70 5.70
C ALA A 59 39.39 -33.72 6.54
N GLY A 60 39.32 -34.99 6.11
CA GLY A 60 38.65 -36.07 6.85
C GLY A 60 39.41 -36.56 8.08
N SER A 61 40.74 -36.40 8.11
CA SER A 61 41.62 -36.88 9.20
C SER A 61 41.94 -35.82 10.27
N SER A 62 41.64 -34.55 10.01
CA SER A 62 41.94 -33.41 10.89
C SER A 62 40.72 -32.88 11.67
N LEU A 63 39.53 -33.45 11.46
CA LEU A 63 38.31 -33.07 12.16
C LEU A 63 37.99 -34.09 13.26
N PRO A 64 37.91 -33.70 14.55
CA PRO A 64 37.52 -34.61 15.62
C PRO A 64 36.11 -35.13 15.37
N LYS A 65 35.95 -36.48 15.40
CA LYS A 65 34.65 -37.16 15.32
C LYS A 65 33.74 -36.60 16.42
N LYS A 66 32.65 -35.94 16.02
CA LYS A 66 31.68 -35.32 16.93
C LYS A 66 30.87 -36.40 17.64
N ASP A 67 31.37 -36.90 18.75
CA ASP A 67 30.50 -37.48 19.77
C ASP A 67 29.77 -36.35 20.49
N LYS A 68 28.44 -36.36 20.38
CA LYS A 68 27.42 -35.50 21.00
C LYS A 68 27.02 -34.24 20.22
N PRO A 69 25.71 -33.96 20.07
CA PRO A 69 25.22 -32.73 19.46
C PRO A 69 25.54 -31.54 20.37
N LYS A 70 26.55 -30.75 20.00
CA LYS A 70 26.80 -29.44 20.61
C LYS A 70 25.56 -28.57 20.40
N ARG A 71 24.93 -28.14 21.52
CA ARG A 71 23.91 -27.08 21.52
C ARG A 71 24.46 -25.90 20.69
N ARG A 72 23.76 -25.54 19.61
CA ARG A 72 24.07 -24.34 18.81
C ARG A 72 24.11 -23.14 19.77
N GLY A 73 25.28 -22.54 19.93
CA GLY A 73 25.41 -21.26 20.64
C GLY A 73 24.52 -20.22 19.94
N LYS A 74 23.84 -19.37 20.71
CA LYS A 74 23.10 -18.24 20.16
C LYS A 74 24.08 -17.41 19.33
N ALA A 75 23.78 -17.20 18.05
CA ALA A 75 24.53 -16.26 17.23
C ALA A 75 24.46 -14.89 17.92
N ILE A 76 25.63 -14.32 18.24
CA ILE A 76 25.70 -12.93 18.68
C ILE A 76 25.30 -12.11 17.45
N LEU A 77 24.17 -11.41 17.53
CA LEU A 77 23.75 -10.51 16.47
C LEU A 77 24.89 -9.50 16.24
N PRO A 78 25.31 -9.26 14.99
CA PRO A 78 26.27 -8.20 14.72
C PRO A 78 25.70 -6.87 15.26
N PRO A 79 26.54 -5.97 15.79
CA PRO A 79 26.08 -4.65 16.20
C PRO A 79 25.42 -3.97 15.00
N SER A 80 24.14 -3.61 15.16
CA SER A 80 23.33 -2.96 14.14
C SER A 80 23.95 -1.60 13.79
N LEU A 81 24.62 -1.50 12.64
CA LEU A 81 25.06 -0.24 12.03
C LEU A 81 23.87 0.46 11.34
N ALA A 82 22.87 0.78 12.14
CA ALA A 82 21.76 1.67 11.87
C ALA A 82 21.03 1.79 13.20
N GLY A 83 20.82 3.02 13.69
CA GLY A 83 19.96 3.24 14.84
C GLY A 83 18.67 2.45 14.67
N GLU A 84 18.23 1.79 15.73
CA GLU A 84 16.95 1.08 15.77
C GLU A 84 15.93 1.99 15.09
N LYS A 85 15.40 1.61 13.92
CA LYS A 85 14.38 2.41 13.25
C LYS A 85 13.23 2.49 14.25
N THR A 86 13.09 3.65 14.88
CA THR A 86 12.03 3.92 15.84
C THR A 86 10.73 3.56 15.14
N LYS A 87 9.95 2.68 15.78
CA LYS A 87 8.66 2.31 15.24
C LYS A 87 7.81 3.59 15.23
N PRO A 88 7.15 3.92 14.11
CA PRO A 88 6.32 5.11 14.04
C PRO A 88 5.27 5.06 15.15
N SER A 89 5.13 6.17 15.85
CA SER A 89 4.22 6.38 16.96
C SER A 89 3.25 7.51 16.62
N MET A 90 2.02 7.45 17.14
CA MET A 90 1.08 8.56 16.97
C MET A 90 1.57 9.87 17.60
N GLY A 91 2.51 9.79 18.56
CA GLY A 91 3.16 10.98 19.08
C GLY A 91 3.99 11.73 18.03
N ASP A 92 4.44 11.07 16.97
CA ASP A 92 5.30 11.66 15.95
C ASP A 92 4.56 12.67 15.06
N CYS A 93 3.22 12.60 14.99
CA CYS A 93 2.38 13.55 14.25
C CYS A 93 1.78 14.67 15.10
N ILE A 94 2.04 14.69 16.41
CA ILE A 94 1.54 15.74 17.31
C ILE A 94 2.67 16.75 17.50
N PHE A 95 2.40 17.98 17.08
CA PHE A 95 3.31 19.11 17.20
C PHE A 95 2.79 20.08 18.25
N GLU A 96 3.70 20.89 18.80
CA GLU A 96 3.35 21.98 19.70
C GLU A 96 3.45 23.30 18.92
N ALA A 97 2.33 24.01 18.78
CA ALA A 97 2.28 25.31 18.14
C ALA A 97 2.84 26.40 19.07
N ASN A 98 3.13 27.58 18.49
CA ASN A 98 3.55 28.75 19.25
C ASN A 98 2.41 29.18 20.22
N GLY A 99 2.53 28.81 21.49
CA GLY A 99 1.48 29.00 22.50
C GLY A 99 1.18 27.75 23.34
N GLY A 100 1.83 26.61 23.04
CA GLY A 100 1.67 25.36 23.81
C GLY A 100 0.47 24.52 23.38
N GLU A 101 -0.26 24.93 22.35
CA GLU A 101 -1.37 24.17 21.80
C GLU A 101 -0.87 22.99 20.98
N GLN A 102 -1.47 21.81 21.20
CA GLN A 102 -1.16 20.62 20.42
C GLN A 102 -1.90 20.64 19.09
N VAL A 103 -1.16 20.48 17.99
CA VAL A 103 -1.66 20.51 16.62
C VAL A 103 -1.16 19.29 15.84
N VAL A 104 -1.85 18.97 14.74
CA VAL A 104 -1.46 17.90 13.82
C VAL A 104 -1.65 18.35 12.39
N ASN A 105 -0.80 17.85 11.49
CA ASN A 105 -1.05 17.94 10.06
C ASN A 105 -1.99 16.80 9.67
N LEU A 106 -3.23 17.13 9.33
CA LEU A 106 -4.27 16.17 9.03
C LEU A 106 -4.49 16.09 7.51
N ASP A 107 -4.42 14.87 6.98
CA ASP A 107 -4.85 14.56 5.62
C ASP A 107 -6.14 13.71 5.69
N VAL A 108 -7.19 14.17 5.03
CA VAL A 108 -8.49 13.51 4.98
C VAL A 108 -8.73 12.91 3.61
N TRP A 109 -8.95 11.60 3.60
CA TRP A 109 -9.17 10.79 2.41
C TRP A 109 -10.66 10.47 2.28
N CYS A 110 -11.37 11.20 1.42
CA CYS A 110 -12.79 10.98 1.17
C CYS A 110 -12.98 9.99 0.02
N THR A 111 -13.21 8.71 0.31
CA THR A 111 -13.45 7.71 -0.73
C THR A 111 -14.87 7.85 -1.31
N PRO A 112 -15.06 7.67 -2.63
CA PRO A 112 -16.38 7.49 -3.22
C PRO A 112 -17.16 6.35 -2.54
N PRO A 113 -18.51 6.43 -2.51
CA PRO A 113 -19.31 5.36 -1.93
C PRO A 113 -19.07 4.06 -2.67
N LEU A 114 -19.03 2.95 -1.93
CA LEU A 114 -18.88 1.62 -2.52
C LEU A 114 -20.03 1.37 -3.51
N PRO A 115 -19.76 0.93 -4.76
CA PRO A 115 -20.79 0.63 -5.74
C PRO A 115 -21.81 -0.41 -5.26
N SER A 116 -22.94 -0.53 -5.94
CA SER A 116 -23.95 -1.52 -5.60
C SER A 116 -23.40 -2.94 -5.68
N ARG A 117 -24.02 -3.91 -4.98
CA ARG A 117 -23.59 -5.31 -5.04
C ARG A 117 -23.64 -5.87 -6.47
N ALA A 118 -24.60 -5.42 -7.28
CA ALA A 118 -24.68 -5.79 -8.70
C ALA A 118 -23.46 -5.28 -9.47
N ASP A 119 -23.14 -3.99 -9.35
CA ASP A 119 -21.95 -3.41 -10.00
C ASP A 119 -20.65 -4.08 -9.54
N GLN A 120 -20.55 -4.41 -8.25
CA GLN A 120 -19.37 -5.10 -7.72
C GLN A 120 -19.16 -6.46 -8.40
N GLN A 121 -20.24 -7.18 -8.69
CA GLN A 121 -20.19 -8.47 -9.39
C GLN A 121 -19.88 -8.27 -10.88
N ASP A 122 -20.57 -7.34 -11.53
CA ASP A 122 -20.45 -7.10 -12.98
C ASP A 122 -19.06 -6.58 -13.37
N PHE A 123 -18.46 -5.71 -12.56
CA PHE A 123 -17.15 -5.10 -12.84
C PHE A 123 -15.99 -5.74 -12.06
N VAL A 124 -16.26 -6.77 -11.26
CA VAL A 124 -15.27 -7.45 -10.39
C VAL A 124 -14.55 -6.43 -9.49
N LEU A 125 -15.34 -5.70 -8.70
CA LEU A 125 -14.85 -4.67 -7.79
C LEU A 125 -14.65 -5.23 -6.38
N PRO A 126 -13.81 -4.58 -5.54
CA PRO A 126 -13.72 -4.91 -4.14
C PRO A 126 -15.08 -4.88 -3.43
N ASN A 127 -15.31 -5.83 -2.53
CA ASN A 127 -16.54 -5.94 -1.75
C ASN A 127 -16.51 -5.12 -0.45
N HIS A 128 -15.42 -4.41 -0.18
CA HIS A 128 -15.23 -3.55 0.98
C HIS A 128 -14.42 -2.31 0.60
N ILE A 129 -14.55 -1.25 1.39
CA ILE A 129 -13.62 -0.12 1.36
C ILE A 129 -12.31 -0.61 2.01
N VAL A 130 -11.18 -0.28 1.39
CA VAL A 130 -9.85 -0.69 1.86
C VAL A 130 -8.89 0.49 1.83
N HIS A 131 -7.80 0.36 2.57
CA HIS A 131 -6.67 1.28 2.49
C HIS A 131 -5.70 0.82 1.37
N TYR A 132 -5.65 1.60 0.29
CA TYR A 132 -4.82 1.35 -0.90
C TYR A 132 -3.35 1.72 -0.64
N SER A 133 -2.59 0.79 -0.07
CA SER A 133 -1.18 1.03 0.32
C SER A 133 -0.15 0.74 -0.78
N ARG A 134 -0.50 0.00 -1.84
CA ARG A 134 0.45 -0.31 -2.92
C ARG A 134 0.67 0.87 -3.86
N ASN A 135 -0.42 1.47 -4.35
CA ASN A 135 -0.39 2.67 -5.19
C ASN A 135 -1.00 3.88 -4.47
N GLU A 136 -0.58 4.08 -3.22
CA GLU A 136 -1.09 5.14 -2.34
C GLU A 136 -1.01 6.54 -2.98
N ASP A 137 0.13 6.88 -3.58
CA ASP A 137 0.32 8.18 -4.26
C ASP A 137 -0.61 8.35 -5.47
N SER A 138 -0.81 7.30 -6.25
CA SER A 138 -1.72 7.31 -7.40
C SER A 138 -3.17 7.48 -6.93
N PHE A 139 -3.56 6.78 -5.85
CA PHE A 139 -4.89 6.92 -5.25
C PHE A 139 -5.12 8.34 -4.72
N ARG A 140 -4.15 8.87 -3.97
CA ARG A 140 -4.17 10.27 -3.49
C ARG A 140 -4.28 11.25 -4.64
N THR A 141 -3.56 11.03 -5.74
CA THR A 141 -3.62 11.90 -6.94
C THR A 141 -5.02 11.91 -7.54
N VAL A 142 -5.62 10.73 -7.74
CA VAL A 142 -6.99 10.62 -8.24
C VAL A 142 -7.98 11.31 -7.31
N LEU A 143 -7.90 11.08 -6.00
CA LEU A 143 -8.75 11.77 -5.03
C LEU A 143 -8.54 13.29 -5.05
N SER A 144 -7.30 13.76 -5.19
CA SER A 144 -6.98 15.20 -5.23
C SER A 144 -7.60 15.87 -6.45
N VAL A 145 -7.51 15.24 -7.62
CA VAL A 145 -8.12 15.78 -8.86
C VAL A 145 -9.65 15.75 -8.80
N LEU A 146 -10.23 14.79 -8.06
CA LEU A 146 -11.65 14.75 -7.75
C LEU A 146 -12.04 15.68 -6.57
N ASN A 147 -11.12 16.47 -6.02
CA ASN A 147 -11.39 17.31 -4.83
C ASN A 147 -11.95 16.51 -3.64
N LEU A 148 -11.44 15.29 -3.46
CA LEU A 148 -11.80 14.32 -2.41
C LEU A 148 -10.63 14.05 -1.45
N PHE A 149 -9.51 14.73 -1.62
CA PHE A 149 -8.37 14.71 -0.71
C PHE A 149 -8.19 16.11 -0.14
N HIS A 150 -8.17 16.23 1.18
CA HIS A 150 -8.13 17.52 1.86
C HIS A 150 -7.03 17.54 2.92
N GLN A 151 -6.25 18.60 2.93
CA GLN A 151 -5.17 18.80 3.90
C GLN A 151 -5.51 19.95 4.84
N PHE A 152 -5.25 19.75 6.12
CA PHE A 152 -5.42 20.71 7.20
C PHE A 152 -4.11 20.80 7.97
N PRO A 153 -3.21 21.72 7.61
CA PRO A 153 -1.95 21.90 8.32
C PRO A 153 -2.20 22.56 9.69
N ASN A 154 -1.40 22.18 10.69
CA ASN A 154 -1.43 22.75 12.05
C ASN A 154 -2.83 22.79 12.67
N LEU A 155 -3.64 21.74 12.47
CA LEU A 155 -4.99 21.68 13.00
C LEU A 155 -4.97 21.35 14.49
N PRO A 156 -5.63 22.13 15.37
CA PRO A 156 -5.72 21.80 16.79
C PRO A 156 -6.31 20.42 17.04
N VAL A 157 -5.71 19.63 17.93
CA VAL A 157 -6.21 18.29 18.27
C VAL A 157 -7.58 18.33 18.97
N THR A 158 -7.97 19.49 19.50
CA THR A 158 -9.28 19.77 20.09
C THR A 158 -10.37 20.03 19.04
N THR A 159 -10.02 20.14 17.76
CA THR A 159 -10.99 20.36 16.67
C THR A 159 -11.98 19.20 16.59
N ARG A 160 -13.28 19.52 16.54
CA ARG A 160 -14.34 18.53 16.36
C ARG A 160 -14.32 17.96 14.95
N ILE A 161 -14.47 16.64 14.83
CA ILE A 161 -14.52 15.96 13.53
C ILE A 161 -15.68 16.45 12.67
N ILE A 162 -16.82 16.82 13.29
CA ILE A 162 -17.95 17.38 12.54
C ILE A 162 -17.60 18.71 11.85
N ASP A 163 -16.80 19.56 12.48
CA ASP A 163 -16.45 20.86 11.90
C ASP A 163 -15.51 20.66 10.69
N ILE A 164 -14.61 19.68 10.77
CA ILE A 164 -13.78 19.24 9.65
C ILE A 164 -14.66 18.72 8.50
N PHE A 165 -15.64 17.87 8.81
CA PHE A 165 -16.55 17.34 7.79
C PHE A 165 -17.42 18.43 7.16
N ARG A 166 -17.93 19.40 7.94
CA ARG A 166 -18.69 20.54 7.39
C ARG A 166 -17.86 21.37 6.40
N GLU A 167 -16.60 21.64 6.74
CA GLU A 167 -15.68 22.34 5.85
C GLU A 167 -15.42 21.56 4.56
N ILE A 168 -15.17 20.25 4.66
CA ILE A 168 -15.01 19.37 3.49
C ILE A 168 -16.27 19.36 2.62
N ILE A 169 -17.45 19.22 3.25
CA ILE A 169 -18.74 19.23 2.56
C ILE A 169 -18.92 20.54 1.79
N SER A 170 -18.63 21.67 2.41
CA SER A 170 -18.70 22.99 1.77
C SER A 170 -17.78 23.07 0.55
N ARG A 171 -16.55 22.55 0.64
CA ARG A 171 -15.62 22.50 -0.50
C ARG A 171 -16.12 21.60 -1.63
N ILE A 172 -16.66 20.42 -1.30
CA ILE A 172 -17.16 19.45 -2.27
C ILE A 172 -18.43 19.97 -2.97
N GLN A 173 -19.31 20.69 -2.26
CA GLN A 173 -20.54 21.26 -2.82
C GLN A 173 -20.31 22.21 -3.99
N THR A 174 -19.11 22.77 -4.12
CA THR A 174 -18.76 23.64 -5.26
C THR A 174 -18.65 22.88 -6.60
N GLN A 175 -18.43 21.56 -6.56
CA GLN A 175 -18.19 20.73 -7.75
C GLN A 175 -19.17 19.56 -7.88
N TYR A 176 -19.78 19.17 -6.76
CA TYR A 176 -20.71 18.07 -6.68
C TYR A 176 -22.02 18.61 -6.13
N ASN A 177 -23.11 18.38 -6.85
CA ASN A 177 -24.43 18.58 -6.30
C ASN A 177 -24.60 17.58 -5.15
N LEU A 178 -24.75 18.03 -3.90
CA LEU A 178 -25.05 17.13 -2.78
C LEU A 178 -26.55 17.22 -2.53
N SER A 179 -27.31 16.20 -2.92
CA SER A 179 -28.74 16.18 -2.65
C SER A 179 -28.98 16.24 -1.13
N ASP A 180 -29.75 17.23 -0.68
CA ASP A 180 -30.22 17.28 0.71
C ASP A 180 -31.11 16.07 0.96
N THR A 181 -30.66 15.14 1.80
CA THR A 181 -31.50 14.07 2.33
C THR A 181 -32.47 14.64 3.36
N SER A 182 -33.55 15.27 2.89
CA SER A 182 -34.68 15.68 3.71
C SER A 182 -35.93 14.86 3.39
N SER A 183 -36.13 13.76 4.10
CA SER A 183 -37.48 13.18 4.26
C SER A 183 -37.64 12.32 5.52
N HIS A 184 -36.56 11.82 6.12
CA HIS A 184 -36.63 11.03 7.36
C HIS A 184 -35.71 11.56 8.46
N PRO A 185 -36.14 11.57 9.74
CA PRO A 185 -35.30 11.97 10.86
C PRO A 185 -34.26 10.89 11.12
N LEU A 186 -33.13 10.97 10.40
CA LEU A 186 -32.01 10.10 10.65
C LEU A 186 -31.29 10.51 11.97
N PRO A 187 -30.76 9.54 12.72
CA PRO A 187 -29.79 9.79 13.78
C PRO A 187 -28.70 10.75 13.31
N PHE A 188 -28.16 11.59 14.20
CA PHE A 188 -27.23 12.65 13.84
C PHE A 188 -26.03 12.19 12.97
N HIS A 189 -25.47 11.02 13.25
CA HIS A 189 -24.35 10.44 12.50
C HIS A 189 -24.69 10.04 11.06
N GLU A 190 -25.98 9.97 10.72
CA GLU A 190 -26.49 9.70 9.38
C GLU A 190 -26.96 10.98 8.66
N ARG A 191 -26.91 12.15 9.33
CA ARG A 191 -27.28 13.45 8.71
C ARG A 191 -26.18 14.05 7.86
N LEU A 192 -24.92 13.67 8.10
CA LEU A 192 -23.81 14.18 7.29
C LEU A 192 -23.69 13.35 6.00
N PRO A 193 -23.53 14.00 4.83
CA PRO A 193 -23.28 13.30 3.56
C PRO A 193 -21.93 12.56 3.53
N ILE A 194 -21.09 12.73 4.56
CA ILE A 194 -19.80 12.07 4.75
C ILE A 194 -19.79 11.35 6.09
N GLN A 195 -19.27 10.13 6.10
CA GLN A 195 -19.13 9.26 7.27
C GLN A 195 -17.67 8.96 7.57
N LEU A 196 -17.35 8.93 8.85
CA LEU A 196 -16.03 8.52 9.33
C LEU A 196 -15.85 7.01 9.10
N LEU A 197 -14.65 6.63 8.65
CA LEU A 197 -14.25 5.24 8.52
C LEU A 197 -13.24 4.87 9.60
N CYS A 198 -13.29 3.62 10.05
CA CYS A 198 -12.29 3.02 10.92
C CYS A 198 -11.75 1.71 10.32
N PHE A 199 -10.56 1.33 10.76
CA PHE A 199 -9.97 0.05 10.46
C PHE A 199 -10.72 -1.09 11.14
N THR A 200 -11.09 -2.09 10.36
CA THR A 200 -11.54 -3.37 10.92
C THR A 200 -10.33 -4.17 11.40
N ASN A 201 -10.56 -5.09 12.34
CA ASN A 201 -9.53 -5.99 12.87
C ASN A 201 -8.22 -5.29 13.28
N ARG A 202 -8.33 -4.08 13.85
CA ARG A 202 -7.18 -3.28 14.31
C ARG A 202 -6.17 -2.95 13.20
N GLY A 203 -6.67 -2.77 11.98
CA GLY A 203 -5.85 -2.56 10.78
C GLY A 203 -5.05 -3.79 10.36
N ARG A 204 -5.29 -4.97 10.95
CA ARG A 204 -4.63 -6.18 10.48
C ARG A 204 -5.25 -6.60 9.15
N PRO A 205 -4.46 -6.78 8.09
CA PRO A 205 -4.97 -7.32 6.84
C PRO A 205 -5.49 -8.74 7.10
N ASN A 206 -6.66 -9.06 6.54
CA ASN A 206 -7.32 -10.35 6.67
C ASN A 206 -7.50 -10.99 5.29
N GLY A 207 -7.13 -12.27 5.18
CA GLY A 207 -7.23 -13.05 3.94
C GLY A 207 -5.95 -13.02 3.11
N ALA A 208 -6.04 -13.47 1.85
CA ALA A 208 -4.92 -13.45 0.90
C ALA A 208 -4.41 -12.03 0.60
N HIS A 209 -5.26 -11.05 0.85
CA HIS A 209 -5.13 -9.67 0.42
C HIS A 209 -4.52 -8.83 1.54
N CYS A 210 -3.27 -8.41 1.36
CA CYS A 210 -2.45 -7.73 2.37
C CYS A 210 -2.88 -6.27 2.66
N THR A 211 -4.14 -5.91 2.45
CA THR A 211 -4.70 -4.56 2.65
C THR A 211 -5.59 -4.50 3.88
N ALA A 212 -5.49 -3.42 4.66
CA ALA A 212 -6.38 -3.17 5.78
C ALA A 212 -7.78 -2.75 5.28
N LYS A 213 -8.84 -3.38 5.81
CA LYS A 213 -10.23 -3.08 5.46
C LYS A 213 -10.77 -1.96 6.35
N LEU A 214 -11.56 -1.07 5.76
CA LEU A 214 -12.23 0.04 6.42
C LEU A 214 -13.74 -0.23 6.52
N THR A 215 -14.34 0.19 7.62
CA THR A 215 -15.80 0.15 7.85
C THR A 215 -16.28 1.48 8.38
N ARG A 216 -17.57 1.76 8.22
CA ARG A 216 -18.22 2.92 8.81
C ARG A 216 -18.12 2.87 10.33
N ALA A 217 -17.76 3.99 10.92
CA ALA A 217 -17.71 4.16 12.37
C ALA A 217 -18.80 5.15 12.81
N PRO A 218 -19.44 4.93 13.98
CA PRO A 218 -20.33 5.91 14.55
C PRO A 218 -19.56 7.18 14.91
N LEU A 219 -20.15 8.35 14.64
CA LEU A 219 -19.57 9.65 14.98
C LEU A 219 -20.47 10.37 15.99
N SER A 220 -19.92 10.71 17.15
CA SER A 220 -20.60 11.55 18.15
C SER A 220 -20.38 13.03 17.82
N GLU A 221 -21.32 13.91 18.19
CA GLU A 221 -21.18 15.36 17.97
C GLU A 221 -19.99 15.98 18.71
N CYS A 222 -19.58 15.33 19.82
CA CYS A 222 -18.49 15.77 20.67
C CYS A 222 -17.14 15.12 20.34
N THR A 223 -17.08 14.27 19.30
CA THR A 223 -15.82 13.60 18.93
C THR A 223 -14.84 14.60 18.33
N ASN A 224 -13.67 14.70 18.96
CA ASN A 224 -12.56 15.53 18.57
C ASN A 224 -11.45 14.71 17.90
N LEU A 225 -10.51 15.41 17.28
CA LEU A 225 -9.35 14.79 16.64
C LEU A 225 -8.48 14.01 17.63
N VAL A 226 -8.32 14.53 18.85
CA VAL A 226 -7.62 13.86 19.94
C VAL A 226 -8.24 12.51 20.32
N ASP A 227 -9.57 12.36 20.20
CA ASP A 227 -10.25 11.09 20.48
C ASP A 227 -9.88 10.03 19.44
N LEU A 228 -9.72 10.44 18.17
CA LEU A 228 -9.27 9.54 17.11
C LEU A 228 -7.80 9.17 17.30
N LEU A 229 -6.94 10.14 17.60
CA LEU A 229 -5.51 9.92 17.87
C LEU A 229 -5.28 8.97 19.05
N ASN A 230 -6.13 9.05 20.08
CA ASN A 230 -6.07 8.18 21.26
C ASN A 230 -6.70 6.79 21.06
N ASN A 231 -7.26 6.49 19.87
CA ASN A 231 -7.74 5.16 19.52
C ASN A 231 -6.81 4.51 18.48
N PRO A 232 -5.69 3.89 18.91
CA PRO A 232 -4.71 3.27 18.03
C PRO A 232 -5.18 1.95 17.41
N TYR A 233 -6.36 1.47 17.81
CA TYR A 233 -6.91 0.22 17.31
C TYR A 233 -7.77 0.47 16.08
N ASP A 234 -8.66 1.45 16.13
CA ASP A 234 -9.67 1.62 15.09
C ASP A 234 -9.32 2.77 14.13
N PHE A 235 -8.71 3.85 14.61
CA PHE A 235 -8.48 5.05 13.78
C PHE A 235 -7.00 5.36 13.60
N ALA A 236 -6.23 5.34 14.68
CA ALA A 236 -4.84 5.77 14.72
C ALA A 236 -3.86 4.59 14.68
N VAL A 237 -4.07 3.63 13.78
CA VAL A 237 -3.15 2.50 13.60
C VAL A 237 -1.86 3.03 12.95
N PRO A 238 -0.71 3.15 13.65
CA PRO A 238 0.42 3.96 13.18
C PRO A 238 0.98 3.52 11.82
N ARG A 239 0.87 2.23 11.49
CA ARG A 239 1.29 1.69 10.20
C ARG A 239 0.51 2.26 9.00
N TRP A 240 -0.75 2.63 9.20
CA TRP A 240 -1.69 3.01 8.13
C TRP A 240 -2.16 4.45 8.24
N ALA A 241 -2.16 4.99 9.46
CA ALA A 241 -2.69 6.29 9.79
C ALA A 241 -1.60 7.39 9.83
N LEU A 242 -0.34 7.06 9.57
CA LEU A 242 0.77 8.01 9.57
C LEU A 242 1.53 8.00 8.24
N THR A 243 1.79 9.19 7.70
CA THR A 243 2.71 9.35 6.56
C THR A 243 4.16 9.33 7.01
N ARG A 244 5.08 9.32 6.03
CA ARG A 244 6.51 9.51 6.28
C ARG A 244 6.84 10.93 6.73
N GLU A 245 5.99 11.89 6.37
CA GLU A 245 6.07 13.30 6.76
C GLU A 245 5.32 13.58 8.08
N ASN A 246 4.93 12.54 8.82
CA ASN A 246 4.21 12.64 10.09
C ASN A 246 2.86 13.36 10.00
N HIS A 247 2.14 13.17 8.89
CA HIS A 247 0.73 13.56 8.80
C HIS A 247 -0.15 12.44 9.34
N PHE A 248 -1.25 12.81 9.99
CA PHE A 248 -2.30 11.88 10.39
C PHE A 248 -3.29 11.69 9.25
N HIS A 249 -3.52 10.44 8.84
CA HIS A 249 -4.51 10.06 7.86
C HIS A 249 -5.86 9.75 8.52
N MET A 250 -6.88 10.53 8.17
CA MET A 250 -8.27 10.23 8.49
C MET A 250 -9.00 9.76 7.25
N PHE A 251 -9.71 8.64 7.37
CA PHE A 251 -10.48 8.06 6.27
C PHE A 251 -11.96 8.37 6.44
N ALA A 252 -12.59 8.79 5.34
CA ALA A 252 -14.01 9.06 5.30
C ALA A 252 -14.60 8.48 4.02
N SER A 253 -15.87 8.08 4.06
CA SER A 253 -16.63 7.70 2.86
C SER A 253 -17.82 8.62 2.74
N LYS A 254 -18.14 9.00 1.51
CA LYS A 254 -19.45 9.61 1.25
C LYS A 254 -20.54 8.58 1.52
N TYR A 255 -21.63 9.00 2.15
CA TYR A 255 -22.79 8.18 2.48
C TYR A 255 -23.84 8.18 1.37
N ILE A 256 -24.04 9.34 0.75
CA ILE A 256 -25.00 9.54 -0.33
C ILE A 256 -24.28 9.28 -1.65
N GLU A 257 -24.93 8.52 -2.56
CA GLU A 257 -24.50 8.39 -3.96
C GLU A 257 -23.92 9.72 -4.42
N LEU A 258 -22.71 9.75 -4.98
CA LEU A 258 -22.21 10.98 -5.58
C LEU A 258 -23.27 11.38 -6.60
N PRO A 259 -24.07 12.45 -6.36
CA PRO A 259 -24.91 12.92 -7.43
C PRO A 259 -23.93 13.38 -8.50
N THR A 260 -24.36 13.15 -9.73
CA THR A 260 -23.70 13.47 -10.97
C THR A 260 -22.61 14.51 -10.77
N VAL A 261 -21.35 14.18 -11.07
CA VAL A 261 -20.38 15.28 -11.29
C VAL A 261 -20.94 16.01 -12.48
N ASP A 262 -21.36 17.26 -12.30
CA ASP A 262 -22.20 17.96 -13.28
C ASP A 262 -21.59 17.84 -14.67
N TYR A 263 -20.27 18.06 -14.76
CA TYR A 263 -19.48 17.92 -15.98
C TYR A 263 -18.03 17.59 -15.63
N LEU A 264 -17.59 16.36 -15.89
CA LEU A 264 -16.20 15.93 -15.68
C LEU A 264 -15.64 15.31 -16.97
N ASN A 265 -14.33 15.40 -17.15
CA ASN A 265 -13.61 14.68 -18.19
C ASN A 265 -12.83 13.52 -17.58
N LEU A 266 -13.24 12.28 -17.87
CA LEU A 266 -12.63 11.09 -17.27
C LEU A 266 -11.14 10.95 -17.62
N SER A 267 -10.71 11.38 -18.81
CA SER A 267 -9.28 11.32 -19.17
C SER A 267 -8.42 12.27 -18.34
N LYS A 268 -8.94 13.48 -18.04
CA LYS A 268 -8.23 14.48 -17.23
C LYS A 268 -8.12 14.09 -15.75
N VAL A 269 -8.95 13.15 -15.29
CA VAL A 269 -8.94 12.62 -13.91
C VAL A 269 -8.43 11.18 -13.82
N PHE A 270 -7.81 10.66 -14.88
CA PHE A 270 -7.22 9.31 -14.94
C PHE A 270 -8.23 8.15 -14.79
N LEU A 271 -9.53 8.41 -15.00
CA LEU A 271 -10.60 7.42 -14.85
C LEU A 271 -11.15 6.89 -16.20
N GLY A 272 -10.64 7.36 -17.33
CA GLY A 272 -11.09 6.95 -18.66
C GLY A 272 -10.15 7.39 -19.77
N LYS A 273 -10.46 6.96 -21.00
CA LYS A 273 -9.73 7.37 -22.21
C LYS A 273 -10.45 8.45 -23.01
N GLU A 274 -11.70 8.70 -22.67
CA GLU A 274 -12.58 9.62 -23.37
C GLU A 274 -12.24 11.06 -22.98
N ASP A 275 -11.89 11.88 -23.98
CA ASP A 275 -11.66 13.31 -23.82
C ASP A 275 -12.97 14.09 -24.05
N LEU A 276 -13.97 13.76 -23.25
CA LEU A 276 -15.32 14.34 -23.31
C LEU A 276 -15.72 14.84 -21.93
N VAL A 277 -16.33 16.03 -21.87
CA VAL A 277 -16.82 16.65 -20.64
C VAL A 277 -18.31 16.37 -20.48
N TRP A 278 -18.68 15.38 -19.67
CA TRP A 278 -20.06 14.89 -19.55
C TRP A 278 -20.43 14.64 -18.09
N PRO A 279 -21.74 14.60 -17.76
CA PRO A 279 -22.19 14.14 -16.45
C PRO A 279 -21.83 12.67 -16.23
N HIS A 280 -21.24 12.34 -15.07
CA HIS A 280 -20.85 10.96 -14.74
C HIS A 280 -21.45 10.47 -13.43
N HIS A 281 -22.16 9.35 -13.51
CA HIS A 281 -22.64 8.56 -12.36
C HIS A 281 -21.72 7.38 -12.00
N CYS A 282 -20.75 7.07 -12.87
CA CYS A 282 -19.87 5.90 -12.73
C CYS A 282 -18.56 6.18 -11.97
N ILE A 283 -18.38 7.36 -11.36
CA ILE A 283 -17.10 7.75 -10.75
C ILE A 283 -16.64 6.75 -9.68
N SER A 284 -17.55 6.32 -8.78
CA SER A 284 -17.23 5.26 -7.82
C SER A 284 -16.74 4.00 -8.52
N GLN A 285 -17.51 3.46 -9.47
CA GLN A 285 -17.14 2.25 -10.21
C GLN A 285 -15.76 2.39 -10.88
N ARG A 286 -15.48 3.53 -11.52
CA ARG A 286 -14.19 3.79 -12.19
C ARG A 286 -13.03 3.85 -11.20
N VAL A 287 -13.19 4.51 -10.06
CA VAL A 287 -12.16 4.57 -9.01
C VAL A 287 -11.88 3.17 -8.47
N TYR A 288 -12.91 2.43 -8.04
CA TYR A 288 -12.72 1.07 -7.52
C TYR A 288 -12.17 0.11 -8.59
N ALA A 289 -12.54 0.27 -9.86
CA ALA A 289 -12.01 -0.54 -10.96
C ALA A 289 -10.53 -0.25 -11.22
N LEU A 290 -10.12 1.02 -11.16
CA LEU A 290 -8.73 1.44 -11.38
C LEU A 290 -7.78 0.81 -10.35
N PHE A 291 -8.22 0.70 -9.10
CA PHE A 291 -7.41 0.18 -7.98
C PHE A 291 -7.78 -1.24 -7.55
N ARG A 292 -8.60 -1.98 -8.32
CA ARG A 292 -9.05 -3.32 -7.90
C ARG A 292 -7.90 -4.30 -7.62
N HIS A 293 -6.80 -4.18 -8.36
CA HIS A 293 -5.62 -5.04 -8.25
C HIS A 293 -4.66 -4.64 -7.10
N ASP A 294 -4.90 -3.49 -6.46
CA ASP A 294 -4.17 -3.12 -5.24
C ASP A 294 -4.66 -3.94 -4.04
N VAL A 295 -5.87 -4.49 -4.17
CA VAL A 295 -6.56 -5.29 -3.16
C VAL A 295 -6.33 -6.79 -3.41
N ASP A 296 -5.63 -7.18 -4.48
CA ASP A 296 -5.35 -8.59 -4.83
C ASP A 296 -3.97 -9.09 -4.39
#